data_AF-A0A9D4LSV6-F1
#
_entry.id   AF-A0A9D4LSV6-F1
#
_cell.length_a   1.000
_cell.length_b   1.000
_cell.length_c   1.000
_cell.angle_alpha   90.00
_cell.angle_beta   90.00
_cell.angle_gamma   90.00
#
_symmetry.space_group_name_H-M   'P 1'
#
loop_
_entity.id
_entity.type
_entity.pdbx_description
1 polymer ?
#
loop_
_entity_poly.entity_id
_entity_poly.type
_entity_poly.pdbx_seq_one_letter_code
_entity_poly.pdbx_strand_id
1 'polypeptide(L)' 'MPIGAPCSSEVFQRKMEKHFEAMDGVEIVVCGILVHGNTIAEHNLMLRAVLEKSKKH' A
#
# COMPACT_ATOMS: atom_id res chain seq x y z
N MET A 1 -11.47 13.00 -0.09
CA MET A 1 -11.80 12.47 1.25
C MET A 1 -11.04 13.31 2.27
N PRO A 2 -11.70 13.94 3.26
CA PRO A 2 -11.03 14.76 4.26
C PRO A 2 -10.10 13.92 5.15
N ILE A 3 -8.94 14.48 5.49
CA ILE A 3 -8.03 13.85 6.47
C ILE A 3 -8.69 13.91 7.85
N GLY A 4 -8.68 12.79 8.57
CA GLY A 4 -9.20 12.71 9.93
C GLY A 4 -10.72 12.48 10.06
N ALA A 5 -11.46 12.32 8.96
CA ALA A 5 -12.85 11.88 9.07
C ALA A 5 -12.90 10.44 9.63
N PRO A 6 -13.87 10.08 10.48
CA PRO A 6 -13.95 8.77 11.11
C PRO A 6 -13.93 7.59 10.14
N CYS A 7 -14.53 7.76 8.95
CA CYS A 7 -14.57 6.75 7.90
C CYS A 7 -13.33 6.74 6.99
N SER A 8 -12.40 7.69 7.12
CA SER A 8 -11.29 7.85 6.18
C SER A 8 -10.35 6.64 6.17
N SER A 9 -10.14 6.01 7.32
CA SER A 9 -9.31 4.80 7.43
C SER A 9 -9.93 3.62 6.71
N GLU A 10 -11.23 3.37 6.89
CA GLU A 10 -11.95 2.27 6.26
C GLU A 10 -12.02 2.44 4.73
N VAL A 11 -12.35 3.65 4.27
CA VAL A 11 -12.41 3.97 2.84
C VAL A 11 -11.03 3.90 2.19
N PHE A 12 -9.98 4.33 2.89
CA PHE A 12 -8.61 4.20 2.42
C PHE A 12 -8.20 2.73 2.31
N GLN A 13 -8.40 1.95 3.37
CA GLN A 13 -8.03 0.54 3.43
C GLN A 13 -8.67 -0.23 2.28
N ARG A 14 -10.00 -0.12 2.11
CA ARG A 14 -10.72 -0.82 1.03
C ARG A 14 -10.23 -0.44 -0.37
N LYS A 15 -9.89 0.83 -0.59
CA LYS A 15 -9.38 1.29 -1.89
C LYS A 15 -7.95 0.79 -2.15
N MET A 16 -7.09 0.83 -1.13
CA MET A 16 -5.70 0.44 -1.26
C MET A 16 -5.55 -1.08 -1.35
N GLU A 17 -6.37 -1.86 -0.64
CA GLU A 17 -6.41 -3.33 -0.79
C GLU A 17 -6.67 -3.71 -2.24
N LYS A 18 -7.71 -3.13 -2.85
CA LYS A 18 -7.99 -3.33 -4.27
C LYS A 18 -6.86 -2.82 -5.19
N HIS A 19 -6.23 -1.71 -4.83
CA HIS A 19 -5.17 -1.13 -5.67
C HIS A 19 -3.90 -1.99 -5.65
N PHE A 20 -3.60 -2.68 -4.54
CA PHE A 20 -2.38 -3.46 -4.35
C PHE A 20 -2.60 -4.99 -4.33
N GLU A 21 -3.83 -5.47 -4.57
CA GLU A 21 -4.23 -6.89 -4.47
C GLU A 21 -3.35 -7.90 -5.24
N ALA A 22 -2.63 -7.46 -6.27
CA ALA A 22 -1.78 -8.31 -7.11
C ALA A 22 -0.27 -8.21 -6.78
N MET A 23 0.10 -7.66 -5.62
CA MET A 23 1.51 -7.49 -5.22
C MET A 23 1.85 -8.34 -4.00
N ASP A 24 2.60 -9.42 -4.23
CA ASP A 24 3.15 -10.24 -3.16
C ASP A 24 4.13 -9.44 -2.30
N GLY A 25 4.06 -9.61 -0.98
CA GLY A 25 4.90 -8.87 -0.03
C GLY A 25 4.44 -7.45 0.30
N VAL A 26 3.21 -7.09 -0.11
CA VAL A 26 2.58 -5.80 0.19
C VAL A 26 1.27 -6.03 0.93
N GLU A 27 1.17 -5.48 2.13
CA GLU A 27 -0.02 -5.54 2.96
C GLU A 27 -0.55 -4.13 3.25
N ILE A 28 -1.86 -3.97 3.30
CA ILE A 28 -2.50 -2.71 3.67
C ILE A 28 -2.89 -2.78 5.14
N VAL A 29 -2.37 -1.86 5.94
CA VAL A 29 -2.60 -1.83 7.39
C VAL A 29 -3.22 -0.49 7.76
N VAL A 30 -4.54 -0.46 7.90
CA VAL A 30 -5.33 0.73 8.23
C VAL A 30 -5.03 1.87 7.24
N CYS A 31 -4.21 2.87 7.64
CA CYS A 31 -3.82 4.03 6.82
C CYS A 31 -2.42 3.88 6.19
N GLY A 32 -1.77 2.73 6.33
CA GLY A 32 -0.41 2.49 5.89
C GLY A 32 -0.30 1.34 4.89
N ILE A 33 0.84 1.29 4.22
CA ILE A 33 1.25 0.19 3.35
C ILE A 33 2.48 -0.44 3.99
N LEU A 34 2.41 -1.72 4.33
CA LEU A 34 3.53 -2.52 4.80
C LEU A 34 4.17 -3.21 3.59
N VAL A 35 5.47 -3.06 3.42
CA VAL A 35 6.24 -3.70 2.35
C VAL A 35 7.32 -4.57 2.99
N HIS A 36 7.36 -5.85 2.65
CA HIS A 36 8.33 -6.79 3.21
C HIS A 36 8.93 -7.72 2.13
N GLY A 37 10.09 -8.30 2.43
CA GLY A 37 10.80 -9.24 1.55
C GLY A 37 11.82 -10.04 2.37
N ASN A 38 12.26 -11.19 1.86
CA ASN A 38 13.19 -12.07 2.58
C ASN A 38 14.64 -11.55 2.48
N THR A 39 14.91 -10.68 1.51
CA THR A 39 16.19 -9.98 1.36
C THR A 39 15.96 -8.48 1.17
N ILE A 40 17.00 -7.68 1.42
CA ILE A 40 17.00 -6.24 1.11
C ILE A 40 16.76 -5.98 -0.38
N ALA A 41 17.26 -6.84 -1.26
CA ALA A 41 17.07 -6.70 -2.70
C ALA A 41 15.58 -6.88 -3.09
N GLU A 42 14.92 -7.91 -2.55
CA GLU A 42 13.49 -8.17 -2.75
C GLU A 42 12.63 -7.05 -2.17
N HIS A 43 12.91 -6.62 -0.94
CA HIS A 43 12.20 -5.51 -0.30
C HIS A 43 12.31 -4.22 -1.13
N ASN A 44 13.52 -3.87 -1.58
CA ASN A 44 13.75 -2.66 -2.38
C ASN A 44 13.06 -2.72 -3.75
N LEU A 45 13.00 -3.91 -4.36
CA LEU A 45 12.27 -4.11 -5.62
C LEU A 45 10.78 -3.84 -5.41
N MET A 46 10.19 -4.40 -4.35
CA MET A 46 8.76 -4.20 -4.01
C MET A 46 8.46 -2.76 -3.62
N LEU A 47 9.33 -2.13 -2.82
CA LEU A 47 9.19 -0.72 -2.46
C LEU A 47 9.15 0.19 -3.70
N ARG A 48 10.04 -0.04 -4.67
CA ARG A 48 10.04 0.72 -5.93
C ARG A 48 8.75 0.51 -6.71
N ALA A 49 8.28 -0.73 -6.81
CA ALA A 49 7.03 -1.04 -7.50
C ALA A 49 5.83 -0.34 -6.84
N VAL A 50 5.75 -0.36 -5.51
CA VAL A 50 4.69 0.35 -4.75
C VAL A 50 4.77 1.85 -5.01
N LEU A 51 5.95 2.46 -4.90
CA LEU A 51 6.13 3.90 -5.12
C LEU A 51 5.75 4.32 -6.54
N GLU A 52 6.14 3.56 -7.57
CA GLU A 52 5.77 3.84 -8.94
C GLU A 52 4.27 3.69 -9.20
N LYS A 53 3.62 2.71 -8.54
CA LYS A 53 2.17 2.53 -8.65
C LYS A 53 1.40 3.67 -7.97
N SER A 54 1.85 4.11 -6.78
CA SER A 54 1.26 5.24 -6.05
C SER A 54 1.37 6.58 -6.77
N LYS A 55 2.33 6.75 -7.70
CA LYS A 55 2.44 7.94 -8.55
C LYS A 55 1.43 7.95 -9.69
N LYS A 56 0.88 6.79 -10.07
CA LYS A 56 -0.11 6.65 -11.14
C LYS A 56 -1.51 6.74 -10.55
N HIS A 57 -1.99 7.98 -10.37
CA HIS A 57 -3.36 8.30 -9.98
C HIS A 57 -3.95 9.37 -10.88
#